data_AF-A0A0B7A940-F1
#
_entry.id   AF-A0A0B7A940-F1
#
_cell.length_a   1.000
_cell.length_b   1.000
_cell.length_c   1.000
_cell.angle_alpha   90.00
_cell.angle_beta   90.00
_cell.angle_gamma   90.00
#
_symmetry.space_group_name_H-M   'P 1'
#
loop_
_entity.id
_entity.type
_entity.pdbx_description
1 polymer ?
#
loop_
_entity_poly.entity_id
_entity_poly.type
_entity_poly.pdbx_seq_one_letter_code
_entity_poly.pdbx_strand_id
1 'polypeptide(L)'
;MLLYSHLSQFSQIKFPVQGPLVMCPPAEDNYGVDACSILCLATPFPVLVISTCEGRIHHCVQLPGSLDSESSQLDVSSMKYPVSSSTCLYESIPEPILYVVETAELELCLSMPQFEGETSVEDDFMCPVRLKKDNSCFDRYHCAHAAGVHSVALPWLNAVEQYFLDESNEFNMPEEKECIVEHLLCTKPLLSCPTCPVLGVDVVSDPMLGPTLLILSSDYEFTALPIGLQYRLSSVQKRDDADTDAKLLSPFRHHSREPFSKQVEQILQKRVSNPLLKSGHGATLSQQDCFQLLSRATQVLREEYIQKQDHARQELDTRIDILREHKEHQLQDLKRLLDSRHMLREHARTIAERLETSKDNHENLLKRLQTVLRKIQSRVPVLSESERNMYKELTKIKDNIQLYTDSIDQVRIKQQYQDRQITKTSKAEAPVLQKRQLAQIYDVLKDEADDIEKLKWDISRLNIAFN
;
A
#
# COMPACT_ATOMS: atom_id res chain seq x y z
N MET A 1 -3.97 -33.42 10.21
CA MET A 1 -4.56 -34.45 11.10
C MET A 1 -5.70 -33.77 11.84
N LEU A 2 -6.92 -33.83 11.29
CA LEU A 2 -8.12 -33.25 11.89
C LEU A 2 -8.63 -34.23 12.95
N LEU A 3 -8.41 -33.90 14.23
CA LEU A 3 -8.98 -34.66 15.35
C LEU A 3 -10.44 -34.25 15.52
N TYR A 4 -11.32 -35.01 14.86
CA TYR A 4 -12.74 -35.05 15.18
C TYR A 4 -12.89 -35.81 16.51
N SER A 5 -12.82 -35.10 17.63
CA SER A 5 -13.07 -35.69 18.95
C SER A 5 -14.58 -35.76 19.20
N HIS A 6 -15.08 -36.99 19.27
CA HIS A 6 -16.43 -37.38 19.66
C HIS A 6 -16.87 -36.69 20.97
N LEU A 7 -17.81 -35.74 20.88
CA LEU A 7 -18.33 -34.93 22.00
C LEU A 7 -19.44 -35.66 22.81
N SER A 8 -19.25 -36.93 23.15
CA SER A 8 -20.23 -37.69 23.95
C SER A 8 -19.78 -38.06 25.36
N GLN A 9 -18.53 -37.74 25.74
CA GLN A 9 -17.99 -38.03 27.07
C GLN A 9 -17.02 -36.93 27.51
N PHE A 10 -17.54 -35.82 28.01
CA PHE A 10 -16.76 -34.90 28.86
C PHE A 10 -17.49 -34.75 30.18
N SER A 11 -16.83 -35.15 31.27
CA SER A 11 -17.04 -34.50 32.56
C SER A 11 -16.95 -33.00 32.32
N GLN A 12 -18.02 -32.25 32.60
CA GLN A 12 -18.04 -30.80 32.46
C GLN A 12 -16.85 -30.21 33.22
N ILE A 13 -15.82 -29.77 32.50
CA ILE A 13 -14.77 -28.93 33.06
C ILE A 13 -15.48 -27.60 33.39
N LYS A 14 -15.91 -27.45 34.64
CA LYS A 14 -16.54 -26.23 35.13
C LYS A 14 -15.42 -25.22 35.38
N PHE A 15 -15.18 -24.35 34.41
CA PHE A 15 -14.40 -23.15 34.67
C PHE A 15 -15.21 -22.23 35.60
N PRO A 16 -14.59 -21.63 36.62
CA PRO A 16 -15.27 -20.65 37.46
C PRO A 16 -15.65 -19.44 36.60
N VAL A 17 -16.80 -18.82 36.90
CA VAL A 17 -17.17 -17.53 36.32
C VAL A 17 -16.18 -16.49 36.79
N GLN A 18 -15.54 -15.79 35.85
CA GLN A 18 -14.65 -14.66 36.12
C GLN A 18 -15.42 -13.36 35.90
N GLY A 19 -15.40 -12.47 36.89
CA GLY A 19 -16.04 -11.16 36.82
C GLY A 19 -16.68 -10.72 38.15
N PRO A 20 -17.23 -9.50 38.21
CA PRO A 20 -17.42 -8.55 37.10
C PRO A 20 -16.12 -7.99 36.54
N LEU A 21 -16.07 -7.77 35.23
CA LEU A 21 -14.90 -7.15 34.57
C LEU A 21 -14.94 -5.63 34.79
N VAL A 22 -13.78 -5.04 35.10
CA VAL A 22 -13.66 -3.59 35.26
C VAL A 22 -13.58 -2.94 33.87
N MET A 23 -14.42 -1.92 33.64
CA MET A 23 -14.36 -1.06 32.47
C MET A 23 -13.61 0.23 32.79
N CYS A 24 -12.71 0.65 31.90
CA CYS A 24 -11.89 1.85 32.03
C CYS A 24 -12.13 2.82 30.85
N PRO A 25 -12.12 4.14 31.09
CA PRO A 25 -11.96 4.81 32.39
C PRO A 25 -13.19 4.64 33.32
N PRO A 26 -13.00 4.39 34.63
CA PRO A 26 -14.11 4.27 35.56
C PRO A 26 -14.82 5.63 35.68
N ALA A 27 -16.13 5.63 35.47
CA ALA A 27 -16.97 6.81 35.63
C ALA A 27 -18.38 6.38 36.00
N GLU A 28 -18.99 7.09 36.96
CA GLU A 28 -20.26 6.70 37.60
C GLU A 28 -21.45 6.71 36.62
N ASP A 29 -21.39 7.50 35.54
CA ASP A 29 -22.49 7.69 34.58
C ASP A 29 -22.15 7.38 33.10
N ASN A 30 -20.93 6.94 32.78
CA ASN A 30 -20.47 6.89 31.37
C ASN A 30 -20.95 5.68 30.56
N TYR A 31 -21.31 4.57 31.21
CA TYR A 31 -21.58 3.29 30.54
C TYR A 31 -23.04 2.83 30.60
N GLY A 32 -23.93 3.73 31.07
CA GLY A 32 -25.33 3.43 31.29
C GLY A 32 -25.57 2.47 32.45
N VAL A 33 -26.85 2.26 32.77
CA VAL A 33 -27.29 1.33 33.82
C VAL A 33 -27.64 -0.06 33.29
N ASP A 34 -27.84 -0.17 31.96
CA ASP A 34 -28.39 -1.37 31.33
C ASP A 34 -27.52 -1.85 30.16
N ALA A 35 -27.12 -3.13 30.18
CA ALA A 35 -26.51 -3.82 29.05
C ALA A 35 -27.47 -4.88 28.50
N CYS A 36 -27.71 -4.88 27.19
CA CYS A 36 -28.71 -5.74 26.54
C CYS A 36 -28.12 -6.81 25.61
N SER A 37 -26.94 -6.58 25.04
CA SER A 37 -26.24 -7.57 24.21
C SER A 37 -24.73 -7.38 24.30
N ILE A 38 -23.99 -8.49 24.15
CA ILE A 38 -22.54 -8.52 24.07
C ILE A 38 -22.09 -9.32 22.85
N LEU A 39 -21.05 -8.84 22.15
CA LEU A 39 -20.45 -9.50 21.00
C LEU A 39 -18.93 -9.47 21.14
N CYS A 40 -18.26 -10.57 20.81
CA CYS A 40 -16.81 -10.63 20.72
C CYS A 40 -16.38 -10.73 19.25
N LEU A 41 -15.53 -9.83 18.79
CA LEU A 41 -14.96 -9.84 17.45
C LEU A 41 -13.71 -10.74 17.42
N ALA A 42 -13.54 -11.48 16.32
CA ALA A 42 -12.41 -12.41 16.17
C ALA A 42 -11.20 -11.68 15.59
N THR A 43 -10.57 -10.87 16.43
CA THR A 43 -9.38 -10.06 16.11
C THR A 43 -8.16 -10.60 16.85
N PRO A 44 -6.92 -10.19 16.50
CA PRO A 44 -5.69 -10.68 17.15
C PRO A 44 -5.68 -10.49 18.67
N PHE A 45 -6.40 -9.48 19.16
CA PHE A 45 -6.72 -9.22 20.55
C PHE A 45 -8.26 -9.24 20.71
N PRO A 46 -8.81 -9.68 21.86
CA PRO A 46 -10.26 -9.70 22.04
C PRO A 46 -10.85 -8.29 22.09
N VAL A 47 -11.80 -8.01 21.20
CA VAL A 47 -12.62 -6.79 21.21
C VAL A 47 -14.04 -7.16 21.57
N LEU A 48 -14.51 -6.63 22.71
CA LEU A 48 -15.86 -6.79 23.19
C LEU A 48 -16.69 -5.57 22.80
N VAL A 49 -17.85 -5.82 22.23
CA VAL A 49 -18.86 -4.83 21.88
C VAL A 49 -20.03 -5.02 22.83
N ILE A 50 -20.38 -3.98 23.59
CA ILE A 50 -21.45 -4.02 24.59
C ILE A 50 -22.48 -2.97 24.19
N SER A 51 -23.75 -3.35 24.08
CA SER A 51 -24.83 -2.41 23.73
C SER A 51 -25.81 -2.18 24.87
N THR A 52 -26.35 -0.96 24.94
CA THR A 52 -27.37 -0.54 25.92
C THR A 52 -28.74 -0.41 25.26
N CYS A 53 -29.79 -0.26 26.07
CA CYS A 53 -31.16 -0.05 25.59
C CYS A 53 -31.38 1.36 25.00
N GLU A 54 -30.47 2.30 25.23
CA GLU A 54 -30.54 3.67 24.70
C GLU A 54 -29.91 3.80 23.31
N GLY A 55 -29.38 2.71 22.77
CA GLY A 55 -28.66 2.75 21.49
C GLY A 55 -27.18 3.13 21.61
N ARG A 56 -26.62 3.18 22.84
CA ARG A 56 -25.17 3.34 23.03
C ARG A 56 -24.46 2.00 22.86
N ILE A 57 -23.33 2.00 22.16
CA ILE A 57 -22.48 0.83 21.93
C ILE A 57 -21.06 1.16 22.34
N HIS A 58 -20.53 0.38 23.29
CA HIS A 58 -19.16 0.54 23.79
C HIS A 58 -18.24 -0.49 23.13
N HIS A 59 -17.16 -0.01 22.51
CA HIS A 59 -16.10 -0.85 21.94
C HIS A 59 -14.96 -0.96 22.93
N CYS A 60 -14.78 -2.16 23.47
CA CYS A 60 -13.87 -2.43 24.58
C CYS A 60 -12.75 -3.36 24.11
N VAL A 61 -11.50 -3.01 24.42
CA VAL A 61 -10.34 -3.88 24.21
C VAL A 61 -10.00 -4.56 25.53
N GLN A 62 -9.87 -5.89 25.49
CA GLN A 62 -9.44 -6.66 26.65
C GLN A 62 -7.91 -6.67 26.73
N LEU A 63 -7.36 -6.12 27.82
CA LEU A 63 -5.93 -6.17 28.12
C LEU A 63 -5.71 -6.81 29.51
N PRO A 64 -4.56 -7.47 29.75
CA PRO A 64 -4.23 -7.95 31.08
C PRO A 64 -4.06 -6.75 32.01
N GLY A 65 -4.69 -6.79 33.19
CA GLY A 65 -4.42 -5.79 34.22
C GLY A 65 -2.94 -5.82 34.62
N SER A 66 -2.27 -4.68 34.61
CA SER A 66 -0.90 -4.59 35.11
C SER A 66 -0.91 -4.72 36.65
N LEU A 67 0.05 -5.44 37.19
CA LEU A 67 0.28 -5.54 38.64
C LEU A 67 0.99 -4.29 39.22
N ASP A 68 1.32 -3.30 38.39
CA ASP A 68 2.33 -2.27 38.69
C ASP A 68 1.81 -0.80 38.67
N SER A 69 0.51 -0.56 38.71
CA SER A 69 -0.01 0.82 38.75
C SER A 69 -0.04 1.39 40.19
N GLU A 70 1.08 1.89 40.68
CA GLU A 70 1.19 2.74 41.90
C GLU A 70 0.54 4.14 41.75
N SER A 71 -0.35 4.37 40.78
CA SER A 71 -0.91 5.71 40.52
C SER A 71 -2.40 5.73 40.22
N SER A 72 -3.19 4.98 40.98
CA SER A 72 -4.63 5.23 41.10
C SER A 72 -5.08 4.83 42.48
N GLN A 73 -5.46 5.82 43.29
CA GLN A 73 -6.21 5.61 44.54
C GLN A 73 -7.61 5.09 44.20
N LEU A 74 -7.69 3.85 43.75
CA LEU A 74 -8.91 3.06 43.75
C LEU A 74 -8.67 1.98 44.79
N ASP A 75 -9.46 2.01 45.86
CA ASP A 75 -9.50 1.00 46.91
C ASP A 75 -9.96 -0.35 46.33
N VAL A 76 -9.07 -1.06 45.64
CA VAL A 76 -9.20 -2.49 45.30
C VAL A 76 -8.95 -3.37 46.56
N SER A 77 -9.18 -2.80 47.75
CA SER A 77 -8.99 -3.45 49.05
C SER A 77 -10.31 -3.92 49.67
N SER A 78 -11.47 -3.62 49.08
CA SER A 78 -12.79 -3.83 49.72
C SER A 78 -13.66 -4.97 49.15
N MET A 79 -13.17 -5.78 48.21
CA MET A 79 -13.96 -6.90 47.65
C MET A 79 -13.21 -8.24 47.63
N LYS A 80 -12.59 -8.60 48.76
CA LYS A 80 -12.15 -10.00 48.99
C LYS A 80 -13.33 -10.81 49.54
N TYR A 81 -13.98 -11.58 48.68
CA TYR A 81 -14.82 -12.71 49.14
C TYR A 81 -13.92 -13.80 49.75
N PRO A 82 -14.33 -14.46 50.85
CA PRO A 82 -13.50 -15.46 51.50
C PRO A 82 -13.54 -16.77 50.69
N VAL A 83 -12.54 -16.99 49.84
CA VAL A 83 -12.34 -18.31 49.22
C VAL A 83 -11.62 -19.20 50.22
N SER A 84 -12.32 -20.26 50.63
CA SER A 84 -11.81 -21.29 51.52
C SER A 84 -10.66 -22.06 50.85
N SER A 85 -9.61 -22.31 51.63
CA SER A 85 -8.38 -23.01 51.30
C SER A 85 -8.53 -24.23 50.38
N SER A 86 -7.74 -24.26 49.30
CA SER A 86 -7.07 -25.46 48.76
C SER A 86 -6.01 -25.02 47.74
N THR A 87 -4.77 -25.44 47.99
CA THR A 87 -3.55 -25.34 47.16
C THR A 87 -3.75 -25.45 45.65
N CYS A 88 -2.98 -24.69 44.84
CA CYS A 88 -2.26 -25.19 43.63
C CYS A 88 -1.55 -24.06 42.83
N LEU A 89 -0.21 -24.03 42.93
CA LEU A 89 0.85 -23.87 41.90
C LEU A 89 0.58 -23.27 40.49
N TYR A 90 -0.41 -22.40 40.28
CA TYR A 90 -0.54 -21.65 39.04
C TYR A 90 -0.30 -20.16 39.32
N GLU A 91 0.69 -19.61 38.61
CA GLU A 91 0.89 -18.18 38.41
C GLU A 91 -0.47 -17.51 38.20
N SER A 92 -0.83 -16.51 39.01
CA SER A 92 -2.16 -15.90 38.99
C SER A 92 -2.39 -15.30 37.61
N ILE A 93 -3.33 -15.86 36.84
CA ILE A 93 -3.75 -15.30 35.57
C ILE A 93 -4.20 -13.85 35.85
N PRO A 94 -3.59 -12.82 35.23
CA PRO A 94 -3.97 -11.43 35.47
C PRO A 94 -5.46 -11.25 35.21
N GLU A 95 -6.16 -10.54 36.10
CA GLU A 95 -7.57 -10.23 35.88
C GLU A 95 -7.69 -9.36 34.62
N PRO A 96 -8.53 -9.75 33.64
CA PRO A 96 -8.68 -8.98 32.43
C PRO A 96 -9.44 -7.69 32.69
N ILE A 97 -8.92 -6.57 32.18
CA ILE A 97 -9.54 -5.24 32.26
C ILE A 97 -10.03 -4.85 30.87
N LEU A 98 -11.20 -4.22 30.81
CA LEU A 98 -11.79 -3.73 29.58
C LEU A 98 -11.50 -2.24 29.43
N TYR A 99 -10.78 -1.87 28.38
CA TYR A 99 -10.53 -0.48 28.03
C TYR A 99 -11.50 -0.06 26.96
N VAL A 100 -12.37 0.90 27.27
CA VAL A 100 -13.32 1.46 26.30
C VAL A 100 -12.57 2.42 25.39
N VAL A 101 -12.48 2.06 24.12
CA VAL A 101 -11.78 2.85 23.09
C VAL A 101 -12.69 3.96 22.59
N GLU A 102 -13.93 3.62 22.29
CA GLU A 102 -14.93 4.55 21.77
C GLU A 102 -16.34 4.11 22.18
N THR A 103 -17.29 5.04 22.07
CA THR A 103 -18.72 4.77 22.27
C THR A 103 -19.49 5.35 21.10
N ALA A 104 -20.21 4.49 20.37
CA ALA A 104 -21.07 4.87 19.26
C ALA A 104 -22.50 5.04 19.74
N GLU A 105 -23.20 6.06 19.24
CA GLU A 105 -24.62 6.29 19.52
C GLU A 105 -25.44 6.01 18.26
N LEU A 106 -26.42 5.11 18.37
CA LEU A 106 -27.33 4.78 17.29
C LEU A 106 -28.50 5.76 17.25
N GLU A 107 -28.81 6.25 16.05
CA GLU A 107 -30.01 7.05 15.83
C GLU A 107 -31.26 6.13 15.80
N LEU A 108 -31.92 5.98 16.96
CA LEU A 108 -33.11 5.13 17.09
C LEU A 108 -34.33 5.72 16.36
N CYS A 109 -34.52 7.04 16.41
CA CYS A 109 -35.52 7.77 15.63
C CYS A 109 -34.84 8.90 14.83
N LEU A 110 -35.39 9.25 13.67
CA LEU A 110 -34.74 10.20 12.77
C LEU A 110 -34.80 11.63 13.34
N SER A 111 -33.64 12.26 13.47
CA SER A 111 -33.49 13.65 13.90
C SER A 111 -34.07 14.58 12.83
N MET A 112 -35.20 15.23 13.15
CA MET A 112 -35.89 16.10 12.19
C MET A 112 -35.37 17.53 12.26
N PRO A 113 -35.30 18.26 11.13
CA PRO A 113 -34.98 19.68 11.15
C PRO A 113 -36.06 20.43 11.95
N GLN A 114 -35.65 21.12 13.00
CA GLN A 114 -36.55 21.91 13.84
C GLN A 114 -37.08 23.10 13.04
N PHE A 115 -38.40 23.19 12.89
CA PHE A 115 -39.06 24.39 12.36
C PHE A 115 -39.36 25.36 13.52
N GLU A 116 -39.28 26.67 13.25
CA GLU A 116 -39.47 27.70 14.27
C GLU A 116 -40.79 27.51 15.04
N GLY A 117 -40.70 27.19 16.34
CA GLY A 117 -41.85 27.08 17.25
C GLY A 117 -42.09 25.70 17.89
N GLU A 118 -41.34 24.65 17.51
CA GLU A 118 -41.45 23.32 18.15
C GLU A 118 -40.46 23.17 19.32
N THR A 119 -40.95 22.66 20.45
CA THR A 119 -40.10 22.29 21.59
C THR A 119 -39.44 20.94 21.29
N SER A 120 -38.12 20.84 21.49
CA SER A 120 -37.39 19.59 21.33
C SER A 120 -37.94 18.55 22.32
N VAL A 121 -38.68 17.57 21.82
CA VAL A 121 -39.09 16.42 22.61
C VAL A 121 -37.84 15.55 22.78
N GLU A 122 -37.41 15.34 24.03
CA GLU A 122 -36.33 14.40 24.34
C GLU A 122 -36.75 13.00 23.87
N ASP A 123 -35.87 12.32 23.11
CA ASP A 123 -36.15 10.98 22.59
C ASP A 123 -35.92 9.95 23.70
N ASP A 124 -36.92 9.76 24.56
CA ASP A 124 -36.90 8.78 25.66
C ASP A 124 -37.10 7.32 25.16
N PHE A 125 -37.03 7.07 23.85
CA PHE A 125 -37.31 5.75 23.31
C PHE A 125 -36.14 4.79 23.56
N MET A 126 -36.34 3.86 24.51
CA MET A 126 -35.39 2.78 24.78
C MET A 126 -35.86 1.45 24.18
N CYS A 127 -34.96 0.71 23.54
CA CYS A 127 -35.21 -0.65 23.08
C CYS A 127 -33.94 -1.51 23.09
N PRO A 128 -34.04 -2.82 23.38
CA PRO A 128 -32.88 -3.69 23.42
C PRO A 128 -32.24 -3.82 22.03
N VAL A 129 -30.94 -3.57 21.96
CA VAL A 129 -30.11 -3.69 20.75
C VAL A 129 -29.47 -5.07 20.71
N ARG A 130 -29.76 -5.83 19.65
CA ARG A 130 -29.18 -7.15 19.40
C ARG A 130 -27.98 -7.03 18.47
N LEU A 131 -26.83 -7.52 18.91
CA LEU A 131 -25.59 -7.50 18.13
C LEU A 131 -25.44 -8.78 17.31
N LYS A 132 -25.09 -8.64 16.03
CA LYS A 132 -24.85 -9.75 15.10
C LYS A 132 -23.53 -9.52 14.38
N LYS A 133 -22.61 -10.48 14.53
CA LYS A 133 -21.32 -10.47 13.83
C LYS A 133 -21.53 -10.63 12.32
N ASP A 134 -20.73 -9.90 11.53
CA ASP A 134 -20.58 -10.18 10.10
C ASP A 134 -19.55 -11.30 9.91
N ASN A 135 -19.91 -12.36 9.18
CA ASN A 135 -19.01 -13.46 8.88
C ASN A 135 -18.14 -13.20 7.64
N SER A 136 -18.45 -12.16 6.87
CA SER A 136 -17.74 -11.81 5.63
C SER A 136 -16.52 -10.91 5.87
N CYS A 137 -16.43 -10.24 7.02
CA CYS A 137 -15.32 -9.37 7.44
C CYS A 137 -15.22 -9.32 8.97
N PHE A 138 -14.04 -8.99 9.50
CA PHE A 138 -13.80 -8.98 10.95
C PHE A 138 -14.03 -7.61 11.60
N ASP A 139 -14.02 -6.55 10.81
CA ASP A 139 -14.09 -5.15 11.24
C ASP A 139 -15.52 -4.58 11.26
N ARG A 140 -16.54 -5.41 10.99
CA ARG A 140 -17.93 -4.99 10.91
C ARG A 140 -18.89 -5.91 11.66
N TYR A 141 -19.95 -5.32 12.18
CA TYR A 141 -21.07 -6.03 12.77
C TYR A 141 -22.37 -5.23 12.57
N HIS A 142 -23.50 -5.87 12.88
CA HIS A 142 -24.83 -5.31 12.69
C HIS A 142 -25.57 -5.21 14.02
N CYS A 143 -26.37 -4.16 14.17
CA CYS A 143 -27.21 -3.89 15.32
C CYS A 143 -28.67 -3.93 14.88
N ALA A 144 -29.46 -4.82 15.48
CA ALA A 144 -30.89 -4.94 15.20
C ALA A 144 -31.69 -4.57 16.44
N HIS A 145 -32.67 -3.69 16.29
CA HIS A 145 -33.51 -3.22 17.39
C HIS A 145 -34.93 -2.93 16.91
N ALA A 146 -35.81 -2.49 17.81
CA ALA A 146 -37.23 -2.30 17.51
C ALA A 146 -37.52 -1.17 16.50
N ALA A 147 -36.57 -0.25 16.33
CA ALA A 147 -36.71 0.91 15.46
C ALA A 147 -35.89 0.83 14.15
N GLY A 148 -35.08 -0.22 13.97
CA GLY A 148 -34.28 -0.35 12.76
C GLY A 148 -33.12 -1.33 12.83
N VAL A 149 -32.29 -1.23 11.79
CA VAL A 149 -31.02 -1.96 11.65
C VAL A 149 -29.91 -0.98 11.29
N HIS A 150 -28.83 -1.06 12.05
CA HIS A 150 -27.60 -0.32 11.82
C HIS A 150 -26.45 -1.26 11.50
N SER A 151 -25.50 -0.80 10.68
CA SER A 151 -24.22 -1.46 10.46
C SER A 151 -23.12 -0.59 11.05
N VAL A 152 -22.23 -1.21 11.81
CA VAL A 152 -21.10 -0.51 12.44
C VAL A 152 -19.80 -1.13 11.95
N ALA A 153 -18.91 -0.29 11.44
CA ALA A 153 -17.57 -0.67 11.03
C ALA A 153 -16.52 0.00 11.94
N LEU A 154 -15.40 -0.68 12.16
CA LEU A 154 -14.30 -0.27 13.04
C LEU A 154 -13.00 -0.16 12.24
N PRO A 155 -12.80 0.96 11.51
CA PRO A 155 -11.65 1.13 10.62
C PRO A 155 -10.29 1.04 11.32
N TRP A 156 -10.25 1.32 12.63
CA TRP A 156 -9.04 1.20 13.44
C TRP A 156 -8.59 -0.24 13.60
N LEU A 157 -9.47 -1.25 13.54
CA LEU A 157 -9.08 -2.67 13.61
C LEU A 157 -8.13 -3.06 12.48
N ASN A 158 -8.32 -2.51 11.29
CA ASN A 158 -7.41 -2.72 10.15
C ASN A 158 -6.02 -2.14 10.42
N ALA A 159 -5.93 -1.00 11.13
CA ALA A 159 -4.65 -0.40 11.51
C ALA A 159 -3.94 -1.25 12.57
N VAL A 160 -4.68 -1.80 13.53
CA VAL A 160 -4.09 -2.68 14.55
C VAL A 160 -3.65 -4.03 13.95
N GLU A 161 -4.44 -4.61 13.04
CA GLU A 161 -4.02 -5.84 12.33
C GLU A 161 -2.72 -5.59 11.53
N GLN A 162 -2.60 -4.45 10.84
CA GLN A 162 -1.38 -4.06 10.15
C GLN A 162 -0.19 -3.92 11.10
N TYR A 163 -0.39 -3.32 12.28
CA TYR A 163 0.66 -3.20 13.28
C TYR A 163 1.19 -4.55 13.76
N PHE A 164 0.31 -5.54 13.97
CA PHE A 164 0.75 -6.89 14.34
C PHE A 164 1.45 -7.64 13.19
N LEU A 165 1.29 -7.19 11.94
CA LEU A 165 1.94 -7.77 10.77
C LEU A 165 3.26 -7.09 10.39
N ASP A 166 3.44 -5.80 10.72
CA ASP A 166 4.63 -5.02 10.41
C ASP A 166 5.70 -5.13 11.52
N GLU A 167 6.91 -5.60 11.20
CA GLU A 167 8.02 -5.76 12.15
C GLU A 167 8.65 -4.42 12.63
N SER A 168 8.18 -3.28 12.14
CA SER A 168 8.81 -1.96 12.34
C SER A 168 8.52 -1.30 13.70
N ASN A 169 7.74 -1.91 14.59
CA ASN A 169 7.47 -1.49 15.98
C ASN A 169 6.94 -0.06 16.21
N GLU A 170 6.77 0.79 15.18
CA GLU A 170 6.13 2.09 15.30
C GLU A 170 4.61 1.97 15.20
N PHE A 171 3.93 1.83 16.35
CA PHE A 171 2.47 1.92 16.42
C PHE A 171 2.05 3.39 16.46
N ASN A 172 1.50 3.89 15.37
CA ASN A 172 0.71 5.11 15.41
C ASN A 172 -0.77 4.72 15.33
N MET A 173 -1.46 4.75 16.47
CA MET A 173 -2.93 4.77 16.45
C MET A 173 -3.35 5.98 15.62
N PRO A 174 -4.16 5.82 14.57
CA PRO A 174 -4.73 6.96 13.90
C PRO A 174 -5.63 7.67 14.92
N GLU A 175 -5.24 8.87 15.37
CA GLU A 175 -6.02 9.70 16.31
C GLU A 175 -7.43 10.04 15.77
N GLU A 176 -7.72 9.73 14.50
CA GLU A 176 -8.90 10.21 13.76
C GLU A 176 -9.83 9.10 13.20
N LYS A 177 -9.61 7.82 13.52
CA LYS A 177 -10.48 6.75 12.97
C LYS A 177 -11.58 6.34 13.94
N GLU A 178 -12.57 7.22 14.06
CA GLU A 178 -13.87 6.91 14.67
C GLU A 178 -14.55 5.74 13.94
N CYS A 179 -15.35 4.97 14.67
CA CYS A 179 -16.27 4.00 14.08
C CYS A 179 -17.21 4.67 13.07
N ILE A 180 -17.62 3.90 12.07
CA ILE A 180 -18.58 4.35 11.07
C ILE A 180 -19.89 3.64 11.35
N VAL A 181 -20.93 4.42 11.61
CA VAL A 181 -22.30 3.93 11.84
C VAL A 181 -23.16 4.27 10.63
N GLU A 182 -23.74 3.25 10.01
CA GLU A 182 -24.66 3.39 8.89
C GLU A 182 -26.05 2.88 9.27
N HIS A 183 -27.04 3.77 9.29
CA HIS A 183 -28.44 3.43 9.47
C HIS A 183 -28.98 2.87 8.15
N LEU A 184 -29.23 1.55 8.09
CA LEU A 184 -29.60 0.85 6.87
C LEU A 184 -31.12 0.77 6.69
N LEU A 185 -31.84 0.43 7.76
CA LEU A 185 -33.29 0.27 7.75
C LEU A 185 -33.87 0.98 8.96
N CYS A 186 -34.80 1.92 8.73
CA CYS A 186 -35.54 2.58 9.77
C CYS A 186 -36.99 2.09 9.74
N THR A 187 -37.43 1.49 10.85
CA THR A 187 -38.80 1.00 11.01
C THR A 187 -39.68 1.90 11.89
N LYS A 188 -39.05 2.86 12.58
CA LYS A 188 -39.71 3.92 13.33
C LYS A 188 -39.14 5.29 12.93
N PRO A 189 -39.55 5.86 11.78
CA PRO A 189 -38.98 7.11 11.27
C PRO A 189 -39.27 8.32 12.16
N LEU A 190 -40.42 8.34 12.85
CA LEU A 190 -40.84 9.41 13.75
C LEU A 190 -41.26 8.84 15.10
N LEU A 191 -41.18 9.66 16.16
CA LEU A 191 -41.64 9.29 17.51
C LEU A 191 -43.12 8.88 17.55
N SER A 192 -43.94 9.50 16.70
CA SER A 192 -45.37 9.23 16.56
C SER A 192 -45.69 7.89 15.87
N CYS A 193 -44.72 7.31 15.16
CA CYS A 193 -44.94 6.08 14.41
C CYS A 193 -44.98 4.85 15.34
N PRO A 194 -45.89 3.89 15.10
CA PRO A 194 -45.86 2.61 15.80
C PRO A 194 -44.57 1.87 15.44
N THR A 195 -44.01 1.14 16.41
CA THR A 195 -42.82 0.31 16.20
C THR A 195 -43.14 -0.89 15.31
N CYS A 196 -42.36 -1.09 14.25
CA CYS A 196 -42.34 -2.31 13.43
C CYS A 196 -41.01 -3.03 13.69
N PRO A 197 -40.91 -3.87 14.75
CA PRO A 197 -39.64 -4.39 15.21
C PRO A 197 -39.02 -5.38 14.23
N VAL A 198 -37.69 -5.43 14.23
CA VAL A 198 -36.92 -6.39 13.45
C VAL A 198 -36.86 -7.72 14.21
N LEU A 199 -37.39 -8.79 13.60
CA LEU A 199 -37.44 -10.13 14.20
C LEU A 199 -36.10 -10.86 14.06
N GLY A 200 -35.42 -10.67 12.92
CA GLY A 200 -34.16 -11.34 12.62
C GLY A 200 -33.34 -10.63 11.55
N VAL A 201 -32.03 -10.74 11.68
CA VAL A 201 -31.04 -10.22 10.74
C VAL A 201 -29.96 -11.27 10.52
N ASP A 202 -29.61 -11.51 9.26
CA ASP A 202 -28.46 -12.34 8.91
C ASP A 202 -27.78 -11.88 7.63
N VAL A 203 -26.49 -12.22 7.48
CA VAL A 203 -25.71 -11.91 6.28
C VAL A 203 -25.57 -13.16 5.45
N VAL A 204 -26.05 -13.10 4.21
CA VAL A 204 -25.88 -14.17 3.22
C VAL A 204 -24.87 -13.70 2.19
N SER A 205 -23.80 -14.47 2.01
CA SER A 205 -22.79 -14.20 0.98
C SER A 205 -23.02 -15.11 -0.21
N ASP A 206 -23.35 -14.50 -1.35
CA ASP A 206 -23.44 -15.21 -2.63
C ASP A 206 -22.23 -14.85 -3.50
N PRO A 207 -21.61 -15.81 -4.22
CA PRO A 207 -20.45 -15.53 -5.07
C PRO A 207 -20.70 -14.52 -6.20
N MET A 208 -21.94 -14.40 -6.68
CA MET A 208 -22.31 -13.50 -7.79
C MET A 208 -22.84 -12.16 -7.29
N LEU A 209 -23.64 -12.17 -6.22
CA LEU A 209 -24.30 -10.97 -5.68
C LEU A 209 -23.51 -10.30 -4.55
N GLY A 210 -22.53 -10.99 -3.97
CA GLY A 210 -21.77 -10.52 -2.83
C GLY A 210 -22.53 -10.68 -1.49
N PRO A 211 -22.00 -10.07 -0.40
CA PRO A 211 -22.64 -10.10 0.91
C PRO A 211 -23.92 -9.25 0.91
N THR A 212 -25.04 -9.87 1.27
CA THR A 212 -26.36 -9.26 1.34
C THR A 212 -26.93 -9.43 2.73
N LEU A 213 -27.40 -8.34 3.32
CA LEU A 213 -28.09 -8.33 4.61
C LEU A 213 -29.55 -8.70 4.38
N LEU A 214 -30.02 -9.75 5.03
CA LEU A 214 -31.42 -10.13 5.07
C LEU A 214 -32.04 -9.68 6.39
N ILE A 215 -33.13 -8.94 6.31
CA ILE A 215 -33.84 -8.40 7.46
C ILE A 215 -35.29 -8.91 7.42
N LEU A 216 -35.74 -9.54 8.50
CA LEU A 216 -37.13 -9.96 8.70
C LEU A 216 -37.84 -8.95 9.61
N SER A 217 -38.86 -8.27 9.09
CA SER A 217 -39.70 -7.36 9.87
C SER A 217 -40.82 -8.11 10.61
N SER A 218 -41.49 -7.42 11.54
CA SER A 218 -42.67 -7.95 12.27
C SER A 218 -43.85 -8.30 11.37
N ASP A 219 -43.87 -7.74 10.16
CA ASP A 219 -44.91 -7.99 9.15
C ASP A 219 -44.60 -9.24 8.30
N TYR A 220 -43.58 -10.02 8.70
CA TYR A 220 -43.08 -11.21 8.00
C TYR A 220 -42.57 -10.95 6.58
N GLU A 221 -42.15 -9.70 6.31
CA GLU A 221 -41.50 -9.35 5.05
C GLU A 221 -39.99 -9.45 5.16
N PHE A 222 -39.36 -10.00 4.12
CA PHE A 222 -37.91 -9.96 3.96
C PHE A 222 -37.49 -8.73 3.17
N THR A 223 -36.49 -8.03 3.70
CA THR A 223 -35.79 -6.95 2.99
C THR A 223 -34.35 -7.37 2.78
N ALA A 224 -33.93 -7.41 1.52
CA ALA A 224 -32.55 -7.73 1.14
C ALA A 224 -31.81 -6.44 0.78
N LEU A 225 -30.76 -6.12 1.53
CA LEU A 225 -29.92 -4.94 1.29
C LEU A 225 -28.52 -5.40 0.91
N PRO A 226 -28.01 -5.07 -0.30
CA PRO A 226 -26.63 -5.37 -0.64
C PRO A 226 -25.71 -4.56 0.28
N ILE A 227 -24.85 -5.25 1.03
CA ILE A 227 -23.93 -4.56 1.92
C ILE A 227 -22.79 -4.02 1.05
N GLY A 228 -22.68 -2.70 1.01
CA GLY A 228 -21.70 -2.04 0.16
C GLY A 228 -20.27 -2.50 0.47
N LEU A 229 -19.45 -2.58 -0.57
CA LEU A 229 -17.98 -2.71 -0.49
C LEU A 229 -17.32 -1.48 0.17
N GLN A 230 -18.10 -0.55 0.72
CA GLN A 230 -17.73 0.75 1.29
C GLN A 230 -16.71 0.65 2.44
N TYR A 231 -16.51 -0.54 2.98
CA TYR A 231 -15.57 -0.82 4.07
C TYR A 231 -14.42 -1.75 3.68
N ARG A 232 -14.27 -2.11 2.38
CA ARG A 232 -13.05 -2.79 1.91
C ARG A 232 -11.91 -1.79 1.79
N LEU A 233 -11.58 -1.17 2.91
CA LEU A 233 -10.29 -0.56 3.14
C LEU A 233 -9.24 -1.68 3.07
N SER A 234 -8.35 -1.57 2.08
CA SER A 234 -7.00 -2.16 2.14
C SER A 234 -6.79 -3.64 1.76
N SER A 235 -7.66 -4.31 1.00
CA SER A 235 -7.29 -5.64 0.44
C SER A 235 -6.78 -5.64 -1.01
N VAL A 236 -6.79 -4.52 -1.73
CA VAL A 236 -6.30 -4.47 -3.13
C VAL A 236 -4.79 -4.19 -3.22
N GLN A 237 -4.06 -4.11 -2.10
CA GLN A 237 -2.59 -3.91 -2.13
C GLN A 237 -1.75 -5.19 -2.07
N LYS A 238 -2.33 -6.39 -2.18
CA LYS A 238 -1.54 -7.62 -2.27
C LYS A 238 -1.93 -8.44 -3.50
N ARG A 239 -0.96 -8.59 -4.42
CA ARG A 239 -0.94 -9.29 -5.73
C ARG A 239 -1.37 -8.34 -6.88
N ASP A 240 -0.53 -7.81 -7.76
CA ASP A 240 0.75 -8.21 -8.39
C ASP A 240 1.54 -6.89 -8.69
N ASP A 241 2.85 -6.69 -8.70
CA ASP A 241 4.02 -7.50 -9.03
C ASP A 241 5.16 -7.20 -8.06
N ALA A 242 5.57 -8.19 -7.28
CA ALA A 242 6.87 -8.19 -6.60
C ALA A 242 7.91 -8.76 -7.57
N ASP A 243 8.26 -8.04 -8.66
CA ASP A 243 9.56 -8.22 -9.34
C ASP A 243 9.91 -7.17 -10.42
N THR A 244 9.58 -5.88 -10.26
CA THR A 244 10.11 -4.86 -11.17
C THR A 244 10.47 -3.55 -10.47
N ASP A 245 11.77 -3.36 -10.29
CA ASP A 245 12.47 -2.08 -10.12
C ASP A 245 11.92 -1.08 -9.09
N ALA A 246 12.41 -1.22 -7.85
CA ALA A 246 12.35 -0.22 -6.79
C ALA A 246 13.19 1.07 -7.06
N LYS A 247 13.29 1.55 -8.31
CA LYS A 247 14.08 2.76 -8.68
C LYS A 247 13.37 3.76 -9.60
N LEU A 248 12.05 3.70 -9.71
CA LEU A 248 11.25 4.76 -10.36
C LEU A 248 10.21 5.31 -9.39
N LEU A 249 10.67 5.80 -8.23
CA LEU A 249 9.83 6.63 -7.37
C LEU A 249 9.45 7.88 -8.15
N SER A 250 8.14 8.08 -8.37
CA SER A 250 7.65 9.30 -8.98
C SER A 250 8.08 10.50 -8.11
N PRO A 251 8.54 11.62 -8.72
CA PRO A 251 8.97 12.83 -7.99
C PRO A 251 7.91 13.38 -7.01
N PHE A 252 6.65 12.93 -7.13
CA PHE A 252 5.52 13.30 -6.29
C PHE A 252 5.49 12.65 -4.92
N ARG A 253 6.14 11.48 -4.70
CA ARG A 253 6.16 10.87 -3.35
C ARG A 253 6.90 11.69 -2.31
N HIS A 254 7.67 12.70 -2.72
CA HIS A 254 8.32 13.63 -1.80
C HIS A 254 7.44 14.79 -1.35
N HIS A 255 6.32 15.08 -2.04
CA HIS A 255 5.49 16.26 -1.76
C HIS A 255 4.18 15.94 -1.01
N SER A 256 3.74 14.68 -1.01
CA SER A 256 2.58 14.22 -0.26
C SER A 256 2.96 13.00 0.56
N ARG A 257 3.00 13.16 1.89
CA ARG A 257 3.28 12.09 2.85
C ARG A 257 2.22 10.98 2.80
N GLU A 258 1.02 11.32 2.32
CA GLU A 258 -0.09 10.39 2.16
C GLU A 258 -0.48 10.17 0.69
N PRO A 259 -0.95 8.96 0.32
CA PRO A 259 -1.46 8.70 -1.02
C PRO A 259 -2.77 9.46 -1.25
N PHE A 260 -2.90 10.08 -2.42
CA PHE A 260 -4.09 10.84 -2.83
C PHE A 260 -5.41 10.04 -2.73
N SER A 261 -5.35 8.71 -2.85
CA SER A 261 -6.52 7.85 -2.63
C SER A 261 -7.13 8.00 -1.22
N LYS A 262 -6.30 8.18 -0.19
CA LYS A 262 -6.76 8.41 1.19
C LYS A 262 -7.43 9.77 1.34
N GLN A 263 -6.89 10.79 0.67
CA GLN A 263 -7.50 12.12 0.67
C GLN A 263 -8.91 12.09 0.05
N VAL A 264 -9.09 11.37 -1.07
CA VAL A 264 -10.41 11.21 -1.69
C VAL A 264 -11.37 10.43 -0.79
N GLU A 265 -10.87 9.39 -0.12
CA GLU A 265 -11.66 8.60 0.83
C GLU A 265 -12.13 9.43 2.02
N GLN A 266 -11.27 10.27 2.59
CA GLN A 266 -11.63 11.21 3.66
C GLN A 266 -12.73 12.20 3.21
N ILE A 267 -12.64 12.72 1.98
CA ILE A 267 -13.67 13.63 1.44
C ILE A 267 -15.02 12.92 1.31
N LEU A 268 -15.01 11.65 0.90
CA LEU A 268 -16.23 10.86 0.67
C LEU A 268 -16.78 10.20 1.94
N GLN A 269 -16.09 10.31 3.08
CA GLN A 269 -16.54 9.74 4.33
C GLN A 269 -17.83 10.44 4.79
N LYS A 270 -18.86 9.63 5.05
CA LYS A 270 -20.19 10.08 5.45
C LYS A 270 -20.30 10.05 6.97
N ARG A 271 -21.00 11.02 7.54
CA ARG A 271 -21.34 11.04 8.98
C ARG A 271 -22.79 10.65 9.23
N VAL A 272 -23.67 10.92 8.26
CA VAL A 272 -25.10 10.62 8.34
C VAL A 272 -25.53 9.85 7.09
N SER A 273 -26.30 8.80 7.27
CA SER A 273 -26.87 7.98 6.21
C SER A 273 -28.36 8.23 6.03
N ASN A 274 -28.88 7.97 4.83
CA ASN A 274 -30.32 7.99 4.58
C ASN A 274 -30.87 6.54 4.55
N PRO A 275 -31.51 6.05 5.64
CA PRO A 275 -31.97 4.67 5.74
C PRO A 275 -33.17 4.39 4.83
N LEU A 276 -33.37 3.12 4.49
CA LEU A 276 -34.63 2.67 3.91
C LEU A 276 -35.74 2.78 4.96
N LEU A 277 -36.80 3.53 4.65
CA LEU A 277 -37.94 3.67 5.55
C LEU A 277 -38.95 2.54 5.31
N LYS A 278 -39.19 1.71 6.33
CA LYS A 278 -40.24 0.69 6.35
C LYS A 278 -41.07 0.79 7.62
N SER A 279 -42.03 1.69 7.61
CA SER A 279 -43.03 1.75 8.67
C SER A 279 -44.04 0.60 8.53
N GLY A 280 -44.55 0.08 9.66
CA GLY A 280 -45.54 -1.00 9.63
C GLY A 280 -46.86 -0.57 8.96
N HIS A 281 -47.67 -1.56 8.57
CA HIS A 281 -48.95 -1.35 7.85
C HIS A 281 -49.97 -0.44 8.57
N GLY A 282 -49.82 -0.23 9.89
CA GLY A 282 -50.67 0.66 10.69
C GLY A 282 -50.16 2.10 10.83
N ALA A 283 -49.01 2.44 10.24
CA ALA A 283 -48.43 3.77 10.35
C ALA A 283 -49.03 4.71 9.28
N THR A 284 -50.04 5.51 9.66
CA THR A 284 -50.52 6.61 8.82
C THR A 284 -49.73 7.87 9.12
N LEU A 285 -48.83 8.26 8.22
CA LEU A 285 -48.05 9.50 8.33
C LEU A 285 -48.90 10.71 7.90
N SER A 286 -48.79 11.82 8.64
CA SER A 286 -49.41 13.08 8.21
C SER A 286 -48.71 13.65 6.97
N GLN A 287 -49.36 14.56 6.25
CA GLN A 287 -48.70 15.25 5.12
C GLN A 287 -47.50 16.09 5.59
N GLN A 288 -47.56 16.63 6.81
CA GLN A 288 -46.46 17.38 7.42
C GLN A 288 -45.28 16.45 7.73
N ASP A 289 -45.55 15.28 8.32
CA ASP A 289 -44.56 14.25 8.64
C ASP A 289 -43.81 13.79 7.38
N CYS A 290 -44.55 13.49 6.30
CA CYS A 290 -43.97 13.13 5.01
C CYS A 290 -43.09 14.24 4.44
N PHE A 291 -43.52 15.50 4.55
CA PHE A 291 -42.73 16.65 4.10
C PHE A 291 -41.45 16.83 4.92
N GLN A 292 -41.52 16.68 6.24
CA GLN A 292 -40.35 16.77 7.11
C GLN A 292 -39.35 15.64 6.80
N LEU A 293 -39.81 14.40 6.61
CA LEU A 293 -38.95 13.25 6.25
C LEU A 293 -38.29 13.45 4.89
N LEU A 294 -39.06 13.94 3.91
CA LEU A 294 -38.53 14.28 2.59
C LEU A 294 -37.50 15.42 2.68
N SER A 295 -37.78 16.46 3.46
CA SER A 295 -36.88 17.59 3.66
C SER A 295 -35.55 17.12 4.24
N ARG A 296 -35.58 16.30 5.31
CA ARG A 296 -34.41 15.66 5.90
C ARG A 296 -33.63 14.83 4.87
N ALA A 297 -34.32 13.93 4.15
CA ALA A 297 -33.68 13.09 3.13
C ALA A 297 -33.01 13.94 2.03
N THR A 298 -33.67 15.00 1.56
CA THR A 298 -33.09 15.90 0.55
C THR A 298 -31.89 16.69 1.08
N GLN A 299 -31.91 17.09 2.35
CA GLN A 299 -30.80 17.78 2.99
C GLN A 299 -29.58 16.85 3.10
N VAL A 300 -29.77 15.64 3.63
CA VAL A 300 -28.72 14.62 3.75
C VAL A 300 -28.15 14.28 2.37
N LEU A 301 -28.97 14.05 1.35
CA LEU A 301 -28.50 13.77 -0.01
C LEU A 301 -27.70 14.95 -0.60
N ARG A 302 -28.11 16.19 -0.33
CA ARG A 302 -27.41 17.37 -0.83
C ARG A 302 -26.04 17.55 -0.16
N GLU A 303 -26.00 17.47 1.16
CA GLU A 303 -24.83 17.79 1.98
C GLU A 303 -23.85 16.61 2.05
N GLU A 304 -24.32 15.41 2.39
CA GLU A 304 -23.47 14.24 2.62
C GLU A 304 -23.11 13.46 1.35
N TYR A 305 -23.91 13.56 0.29
CA TYR A 305 -23.66 12.82 -0.96
C TYR A 305 -23.19 13.74 -2.08
N ILE A 306 -24.04 14.66 -2.55
CA ILE A 306 -23.75 15.45 -3.74
C ILE A 306 -22.58 16.41 -3.51
N GLN A 307 -22.60 17.20 -2.44
CA GLN A 307 -21.53 18.17 -2.17
C GLN A 307 -20.16 17.50 -1.96
N LYS A 308 -20.11 16.38 -1.20
CA LYS A 308 -18.87 15.62 -1.00
C LYS A 308 -18.35 14.99 -2.30
N GLN A 309 -19.25 14.44 -3.14
CA GLN A 309 -18.87 13.92 -4.46
C GLN A 309 -18.37 15.02 -5.39
N ASP A 310 -19.02 16.20 -5.39
CA ASP A 310 -18.57 17.35 -6.17
C ASP A 310 -17.21 17.87 -5.68
N HIS A 311 -16.98 17.90 -4.37
CA HIS A 311 -15.68 18.28 -3.81
C HIS A 311 -14.58 17.28 -4.20
N ALA A 312 -14.84 15.97 -4.10
CA ALA A 312 -13.92 14.94 -4.54
C ALA A 312 -13.62 15.04 -6.05
N ARG A 313 -14.64 15.36 -6.86
CA ARG A 313 -14.47 15.60 -8.30
C ARG A 313 -13.58 16.82 -8.57
N GLN A 314 -13.77 17.92 -7.85
CA GLN A 314 -12.92 19.12 -7.98
C GLN A 314 -11.46 18.80 -7.63
N GLU A 315 -11.20 18.09 -6.54
CA GLU A 315 -9.84 17.66 -6.15
C GLU A 315 -9.22 16.69 -7.18
N LEU A 316 -10.02 15.85 -7.82
CA LEU A 316 -9.56 15.01 -8.93
C LEU A 316 -9.18 15.83 -10.15
N ASP A 317 -10.03 16.79 -10.54
CA ASP A 317 -9.79 17.65 -11.69
C ASP A 317 -8.53 18.51 -11.48
N THR A 318 -8.36 19.11 -10.30
CA THR A 318 -7.14 19.88 -9.96
C THR A 318 -5.89 18.99 -10.01
N ARG A 319 -5.98 17.76 -9.47
CA ARG A 319 -4.85 16.82 -9.52
C ARG A 319 -4.51 16.40 -10.94
N ILE A 320 -5.51 16.19 -11.80
CA ILE A 320 -5.32 15.86 -13.22
C ILE A 320 -4.62 17.01 -13.95
N ASP A 321 -5.02 18.26 -13.70
CA ASP A 321 -4.42 19.41 -14.35
C ASP A 321 -2.95 19.61 -13.92
N ILE A 322 -2.63 19.46 -12.63
CA ILE A 322 -1.25 19.47 -12.12
C ILE A 322 -0.40 18.37 -12.78
N LEU A 323 -0.94 17.16 -12.90
CA LEU A 323 -0.23 16.04 -13.53
C LEU A 323 -0.01 16.27 -15.03
N ARG A 324 -0.98 16.91 -15.71
CA ARG A 324 -0.87 17.27 -17.12
C ARG A 324 0.22 18.32 -17.34
N GLU A 325 0.24 19.37 -16.51
CA GLU A 325 1.28 20.40 -16.55
C GLU A 325 2.67 19.81 -16.28
N HIS A 326 2.78 18.92 -15.28
CA HIS A 326 4.05 18.28 -14.98
C HIS A 326 4.54 17.37 -16.11
N LYS A 327 3.64 16.61 -16.74
CA LYS A 327 3.97 15.80 -17.92
C LYS A 327 4.51 16.68 -19.05
N GLU A 328 3.88 17.82 -19.32
CA GLU A 328 4.35 18.75 -20.34
C GLU A 328 5.73 19.31 -20.01
N HIS A 329 5.96 19.67 -18.75
CA HIS A 329 7.27 20.14 -18.28
C HIS A 329 8.36 19.06 -18.44
N GLN A 330 8.08 17.82 -18.04
CA GLN A 330 9.00 16.69 -18.21
C GLN A 330 9.34 16.41 -19.68
N LEU A 331 8.36 16.52 -20.59
CA LEU A 331 8.58 16.37 -22.02
C LEU A 331 9.49 17.48 -22.58
N GLN A 332 9.31 18.72 -22.12
CA GLN A 332 10.16 19.84 -22.50
C GLN A 332 11.60 19.67 -22.00
N ASP A 333 11.78 19.21 -20.77
CA ASP A 333 13.11 18.94 -20.22
C ASP A 333 13.80 17.77 -20.93
N LEU A 334 13.06 16.72 -21.28
CA LEU A 334 13.59 15.62 -22.08
C LEU A 334 14.08 16.13 -23.44
N LYS A 335 13.32 17.02 -24.08
CA LYS A 335 13.74 17.66 -25.34
C LYS A 335 15.04 18.47 -25.16
N ARG A 336 15.12 19.30 -24.11
CA ARG A 336 16.34 20.07 -23.80
C ARG A 336 17.56 19.16 -23.56
N LEU A 337 17.38 18.04 -22.86
CA LEU A 337 18.44 17.07 -22.61
C LEU A 337 18.89 16.38 -23.90
N LEU A 338 17.96 16.04 -24.79
CA LEU A 338 18.30 15.49 -26.11
C LEU A 338 19.12 16.49 -26.92
N ASP A 339 18.70 17.76 -26.96
CA ASP A 339 19.41 18.81 -27.68
C ASP A 339 20.81 19.03 -27.09
N SER A 340 20.94 19.09 -25.77
CA SER A 340 22.24 19.17 -25.08
C SER A 340 23.15 17.99 -25.41
N ARG A 341 22.61 16.76 -25.43
CA ARG A 341 23.35 15.55 -25.84
C ARG A 341 23.83 15.66 -27.29
N HIS A 342 23.00 16.18 -28.20
CA HIS A 342 23.38 16.40 -29.60
C HIS A 342 24.53 17.40 -29.71
N MET A 343 24.43 18.55 -29.02
CA MET A 343 25.48 19.55 -28.96
C MET A 343 26.79 18.99 -28.40
N LEU A 344 26.72 18.21 -27.32
CA LEU A 344 27.90 17.60 -26.70
C LEU A 344 28.57 16.59 -27.64
N ARG A 345 27.79 15.80 -28.37
CA ARG A 345 28.31 14.88 -29.39
C ARG A 345 29.01 15.61 -30.54
N GLU A 346 28.42 16.71 -31.01
CA GLU A 346 29.01 17.52 -32.08
C GLU A 346 30.31 18.20 -31.61
N HIS A 347 30.33 18.68 -30.37
CA HIS A 347 31.54 19.21 -29.76
C HIS A 347 32.63 18.16 -29.62
N ALA A 348 32.29 16.95 -29.15
CA ALA A 348 33.22 15.83 -29.07
C ALA A 348 33.77 15.43 -30.46
N ARG A 349 32.92 15.43 -31.49
CA ARG A 349 33.34 15.19 -32.88
C ARG A 349 34.34 16.26 -33.35
N THR A 350 34.05 17.53 -33.10
CA THR A 350 34.93 18.64 -33.47
C THR A 350 36.29 18.53 -32.77
N ILE A 351 36.30 18.14 -31.49
CA ILE A 351 37.54 17.89 -30.75
C ILE A 351 38.32 16.71 -31.38
N ALA A 352 37.65 15.61 -31.71
CA ALA A 352 38.28 14.45 -32.35
C ALA A 352 38.93 14.83 -33.70
N GLU A 353 38.26 15.61 -34.53
CA GLU A 353 38.82 16.12 -35.79
C GLU A 353 40.05 17.02 -35.56
N ARG A 354 40.02 17.89 -34.54
CA ARG A 354 41.18 18.71 -34.14
C ARG A 354 42.34 17.88 -33.61
N LEU A 355 42.08 16.81 -32.88
CA LEU A 355 43.11 15.92 -32.37
C LEU A 355 43.78 15.15 -33.51
N GLU A 356 43.02 14.63 -34.47
CA GLU A 356 43.60 13.92 -35.61
C GLU A 356 44.45 14.85 -36.49
N THR A 357 43.95 16.06 -36.78
CA THR A 357 44.75 17.06 -37.51
C THR A 357 46.02 17.48 -36.76
N SER A 358 45.96 17.61 -35.43
CA SER A 358 47.15 17.88 -34.60
C SER A 358 48.15 16.72 -34.64
N LYS A 359 47.66 15.48 -34.59
CA LYS A 359 48.47 14.26 -34.70
C LYS A 359 49.17 14.17 -36.06
N ASP A 360 48.45 14.40 -37.16
CA ASP A 360 49.03 14.45 -38.51
C ASP A 360 50.13 15.52 -38.62
N ASN A 361 49.88 16.70 -38.05
CA ASN A 361 50.87 17.77 -38.00
C ASN A 361 52.10 17.38 -37.19
N HIS A 362 51.90 16.72 -36.05
CA HIS A 362 52.99 16.21 -35.22
C HIS A 362 53.81 15.14 -35.94
N GLU A 363 53.17 14.20 -36.63
CA GLU A 363 53.86 13.19 -37.45
C GLU A 363 54.68 13.84 -38.58
N ASN A 364 54.13 14.87 -39.24
CA ASN A 364 54.84 15.61 -40.27
C ASN A 364 56.05 16.38 -39.71
N LEU A 365 55.89 17.02 -38.55
CA LEU A 365 56.99 17.67 -37.82
C LEU A 365 58.07 16.67 -37.41
N LEU A 366 57.69 15.51 -36.87
CA LEU A 366 58.62 14.44 -36.53
C LEU A 366 59.40 13.94 -37.75
N LYS A 367 58.73 13.70 -38.89
CA LYS A 367 59.40 13.32 -40.15
C LYS A 367 60.40 14.39 -40.61
N ARG A 368 60.04 15.68 -40.48
CA ARG A 368 60.94 16.81 -40.81
C ARG A 368 62.13 16.86 -39.85
N LEU A 369 61.89 16.73 -38.55
CA LEU A 369 62.93 16.67 -37.51
C LEU A 369 63.89 15.50 -37.75
N GLN A 370 63.36 14.30 -38.01
CA GLN A 370 64.16 13.13 -38.37
C GLN A 370 65.00 13.39 -39.63
N THR A 371 64.46 14.07 -40.63
CA THR A 371 65.21 14.41 -41.85
C THR A 371 66.35 15.40 -41.58
N VAL A 372 66.10 16.42 -40.76
CA VAL A 372 67.14 17.39 -40.35
C VAL A 372 68.20 16.70 -39.50
N LEU A 373 67.79 15.89 -38.52
CA LEU A 373 68.69 15.11 -37.67
C LEU A 373 69.58 14.20 -38.52
N ARG A 374 69.00 13.44 -39.45
CA ARG A 374 69.75 12.61 -40.41
C ARG A 374 70.75 13.42 -41.22
N LYS A 375 70.41 14.63 -41.67
CA LYS A 375 71.32 15.53 -42.42
C LYS A 375 72.45 16.10 -41.56
N ILE A 376 72.20 16.37 -40.28
CA ILE A 376 73.23 16.81 -39.33
C ILE A 376 74.17 15.64 -39.04
N GLN A 377 73.60 14.48 -38.75
CA GLN A 377 74.34 13.26 -38.43
C GLN A 377 75.18 12.78 -39.63
N SER A 378 74.69 12.92 -40.87
CA SER A 378 75.46 12.59 -42.08
C SER A 378 76.67 13.49 -42.33
N ARG A 379 76.81 14.62 -41.61
CA ARG A 379 77.99 15.49 -41.67
C ARG A 379 79.05 15.15 -40.63
N VAL A 380 78.78 14.20 -39.74
CA VAL A 380 79.76 13.70 -38.77
C VAL A 380 80.53 12.54 -39.44
N PRO A 381 81.85 12.66 -39.67
CA PRO A 381 82.62 11.70 -40.46
C PRO A 381 83.00 10.41 -39.71
N VAL A 382 82.57 10.25 -38.45
CA VAL A 382 82.88 9.07 -37.63
C VAL A 382 81.58 8.50 -37.09
N LEU A 383 81.30 7.24 -37.46
CA LEU A 383 80.18 6.50 -36.92
C LEU A 383 80.41 6.22 -35.42
N SER A 384 79.46 6.63 -34.57
CA SER A 384 79.48 6.33 -33.14
C SER A 384 79.32 4.82 -32.89
N GLU A 385 79.82 4.32 -31.76
CA GLU A 385 79.66 2.92 -31.35
C GLU A 385 78.17 2.53 -31.24
N SER A 386 77.34 3.47 -30.79
CA SER A 386 75.88 3.35 -30.76
C SER A 386 75.26 3.20 -32.17
N GLU A 387 75.79 3.89 -33.18
CA GLU A 387 75.31 3.81 -34.56
C GLU A 387 75.71 2.50 -35.24
N ARG A 388 76.90 1.96 -34.92
CA ARG A 388 77.31 0.63 -35.39
C ARG A 388 76.43 -0.48 -34.82
N ASN A 389 76.02 -0.36 -33.57
CA ASN A 389 75.05 -1.29 -32.97
C ASN A 389 73.66 -1.11 -33.59
N MET A 390 73.20 0.13 -33.79
CA MET A 390 71.94 0.41 -34.49
C MET A 390 71.94 -0.12 -35.92
N TYR A 391 73.07 -0.11 -36.64
CA TYR A 391 73.19 -0.70 -37.97
C TYR A 391 73.06 -2.23 -37.95
N LYS A 392 73.66 -2.89 -36.95
CA LYS A 392 73.48 -4.33 -36.72
C LYS A 392 72.03 -4.67 -36.38
N GLU A 393 71.33 -3.82 -35.63
CA GLU A 393 69.92 -3.99 -35.36
C GLU A 393 69.05 -3.73 -36.60
N LEU A 394 69.35 -2.68 -37.37
CA LEU A 394 68.63 -2.37 -38.62
C LEU A 394 68.77 -3.47 -39.67
N THR A 395 69.95 -4.10 -39.76
CA THR A 395 70.17 -5.26 -40.64
C THR A 395 69.38 -6.47 -40.16
N LYS A 396 69.41 -6.78 -38.86
CA LYS A 396 68.54 -7.82 -38.27
C LYS A 396 67.05 -7.53 -38.51
N ILE A 397 66.61 -6.27 -38.34
CA ILE A 397 65.22 -5.87 -38.58
C ILE A 397 64.88 -6.01 -40.06
N LYS A 398 65.78 -5.65 -40.98
CA LYS A 398 65.57 -5.85 -42.42
C LYS A 398 65.40 -7.31 -42.78
N ASP A 399 66.25 -8.18 -42.23
CA ASP A 399 66.17 -9.62 -42.45
C ASP A 399 64.86 -10.18 -41.86
N ASN A 400 64.47 -9.73 -40.67
CA ASN A 400 63.19 -10.06 -40.07
C ASN A 400 61.99 -9.54 -40.88
N ILE A 401 62.07 -8.36 -41.49
CA ILE A 401 61.01 -7.82 -42.36
C ILE A 401 60.83 -8.69 -43.61
N GLN A 402 61.93 -9.18 -44.21
CA GLN A 402 61.83 -10.12 -45.34
C GLN A 402 61.16 -11.42 -44.90
N LEU A 403 61.57 -11.96 -43.75
CA LEU A 403 60.98 -13.17 -43.17
C LEU A 403 59.49 -12.99 -42.85
N TYR A 404 59.09 -11.84 -42.31
CA TYR A 404 57.68 -11.51 -42.06
C TYR A 404 56.90 -11.27 -43.36
N THR A 405 57.53 -10.73 -44.40
CA THR A 405 56.89 -10.55 -45.71
C THR A 405 56.55 -11.92 -46.31
N ASP A 406 57.51 -12.84 -46.28
CA ASP A 406 57.29 -14.23 -46.73
C ASP A 406 56.19 -14.92 -45.90
N SER A 407 56.17 -14.68 -44.58
CA SER A 407 55.12 -15.20 -43.69
C SER A 407 53.74 -14.59 -43.99
N ILE A 408 53.66 -13.29 -44.26
CA ILE A 408 52.41 -12.61 -44.65
C ILE A 408 51.90 -13.14 -45.99
N ASP A 409 52.80 -13.37 -46.95
CA ASP A 409 52.40 -13.95 -48.24
C ASP A 409 51.91 -15.39 -48.09
N GLN A 410 52.55 -16.19 -47.23
CA GLN A 410 52.04 -17.50 -46.85
C GLN A 410 50.66 -17.42 -46.18
N VAL A 411 50.43 -16.47 -45.28
CA VAL A 411 49.13 -16.26 -44.63
C VAL A 411 48.08 -15.81 -45.64
N ARG A 412 48.40 -14.92 -46.58
CA ARG A 412 47.49 -14.51 -47.65
C ARG A 412 47.11 -15.66 -48.56
N ILE A 413 48.07 -16.51 -48.93
CA ILE A 413 47.79 -17.71 -49.73
C ILE A 413 46.87 -18.67 -48.96
N LYS A 414 47.13 -18.86 -47.65
CA LYS A 414 46.27 -19.69 -46.78
C LYS A 414 44.87 -19.10 -46.59
N GLN A 415 44.74 -17.77 -46.47
CA GLN A 415 43.46 -17.08 -46.38
C GLN A 415 42.67 -17.23 -47.68
N GLN A 416 43.29 -16.99 -48.84
CA GLN A 416 42.65 -17.20 -50.14
C GLN A 416 42.24 -18.66 -50.35
N TYR A 417 43.02 -19.62 -49.84
CA TYR A 417 42.67 -21.03 -49.85
C TYR A 417 41.44 -21.30 -48.96
N GLN A 418 41.41 -20.78 -47.74
CA GLN A 418 40.27 -20.89 -46.84
C GLN A 418 39.01 -20.23 -47.41
N ASP A 419 39.11 -19.02 -47.95
CA ASP A 419 37.97 -18.31 -48.57
C ASP A 419 37.37 -19.12 -49.72
N ARG A 420 38.22 -19.76 -50.55
CA ARG A 420 37.80 -20.69 -51.61
C ARG A 420 37.19 -21.99 -51.10
N GLN A 421 37.54 -22.44 -49.89
CA GLN A 421 36.92 -23.60 -49.25
C GLN A 421 35.58 -23.23 -48.61
N ILE A 422 35.54 -22.10 -47.90
CA ILE A 422 34.33 -21.56 -47.25
C ILE A 422 33.25 -21.30 -48.30
N THR A 423 33.59 -20.67 -49.44
CA THR A 423 32.65 -20.46 -50.57
C THR A 423 32.19 -21.75 -51.25
N LYS A 424 32.96 -22.85 -51.16
CA LYS A 424 32.52 -24.18 -51.63
C LYS A 424 31.57 -24.86 -50.62
N THR A 425 31.75 -24.63 -49.33
CA THR A 425 30.92 -25.18 -48.25
C THR A 425 29.71 -24.31 -47.90
N SER A 426 29.68 -23.02 -48.24
CA SER A 426 28.63 -22.06 -47.86
C SER A 426 27.37 -22.12 -48.75
N LYS A 427 27.12 -23.25 -49.44
CA LYS A 427 25.84 -23.49 -50.14
C LYS A 427 24.70 -23.88 -49.17
N ALA A 428 25.00 -24.01 -47.87
CA ALA A 428 23.99 -24.15 -46.83
C ALA A 428 23.72 -22.77 -46.21
N GLU A 429 22.45 -22.38 -46.11
CA GLU A 429 22.02 -21.15 -45.44
C GLU A 429 22.54 -21.13 -43.99
N ALA A 430 23.22 -20.03 -43.62
CA ALA A 430 23.67 -19.84 -42.25
C ALA A 430 22.45 -19.79 -41.30
N PRO A 431 22.53 -20.37 -40.09
CA PRO A 431 21.45 -20.27 -39.13
C PRO A 431 21.25 -18.80 -38.77
N VAL A 432 20.12 -18.24 -39.21
CA VAL A 432 19.74 -16.86 -38.91
C VAL A 432 19.32 -16.81 -37.44
N LEU A 433 20.18 -16.24 -36.59
CA LEU A 433 19.86 -15.98 -35.19
C LEU A 433 18.61 -15.09 -35.10
N GLN A 434 17.65 -15.48 -34.25
CA GLN A 434 16.42 -14.70 -34.07
C GLN A 434 16.75 -13.36 -33.39
N LYS A 435 16.03 -12.29 -33.75
CA LYS A 435 16.25 -10.93 -33.22
C LYS A 435 16.32 -10.84 -31.69
N ARG A 436 15.57 -11.68 -30.98
CA ARG A 436 15.58 -11.74 -29.50
C ARG A 436 16.90 -12.32 -28.94
N GLN A 437 17.48 -13.32 -29.60
CA GLN A 437 18.77 -13.90 -29.22
C GLN A 437 19.90 -12.91 -29.46
N LEU A 438 19.82 -12.13 -30.54
CA LEU A 438 20.77 -11.04 -30.79
C LEU A 438 20.69 -9.96 -29.71
N ALA A 439 19.49 -9.54 -29.31
CA ALA A 439 19.32 -8.55 -28.23
C ALA A 439 19.94 -9.03 -26.91
N GLN A 440 19.70 -10.29 -26.53
CA GLN A 440 20.31 -10.88 -25.33
C GLN A 440 21.84 -10.95 -25.41
N ILE A 441 22.39 -11.30 -26.57
CA ILE A 441 23.84 -11.31 -26.78
C ILE A 441 24.40 -9.89 -26.67
N TYR A 442 23.70 -8.87 -27.20
CA TYR A 442 24.12 -7.48 -27.07
C TYR A 442 24.14 -6.99 -25.63
N ASP A 443 23.13 -7.35 -24.83
CA ASP A 443 23.07 -6.96 -23.42
C ASP A 443 24.21 -7.62 -22.62
N VAL A 444 24.45 -8.93 -22.81
CA VAL A 444 25.57 -9.64 -22.16
C VAL A 444 26.93 -9.05 -22.57
N LEU A 445 27.13 -8.77 -23.85
CA LEU A 445 28.38 -8.17 -24.33
C LEU A 445 28.59 -6.76 -23.78
N LYS A 446 27.52 -6.02 -23.53
CA LYS A 446 27.60 -4.69 -22.92
C LYS A 446 27.99 -4.80 -21.44
N ASP A 447 27.38 -5.72 -20.71
CA ASP A 447 27.72 -5.97 -19.31
C ASP A 447 29.18 -6.42 -19.16
N GLU A 448 29.65 -7.35 -20.01
CA GLU A 448 31.05 -7.78 -20.03
C GLU A 448 32.00 -6.63 -20.41
N ALA A 449 31.61 -5.74 -21.32
CA ALA A 449 32.41 -4.57 -21.68
C ALA A 449 32.54 -3.58 -20.51
N ASP A 450 31.45 -3.33 -19.77
CA ASP A 450 31.44 -2.47 -18.59
C ASP A 450 32.31 -3.05 -17.46
N ASP A 451 32.31 -4.38 -17.29
CA ASP A 451 33.17 -5.05 -16.31
C ASP A 451 34.64 -5.02 -16.71
N ILE A 452 34.96 -5.20 -18.00
CA ILE A 452 36.34 -5.02 -18.51
C ILE A 452 36.81 -3.58 -18.31
N GLU A 453 35.94 -2.59 -18.49
CA GLU A 453 36.28 -1.18 -18.29
C GLU A 453 36.58 -0.87 -16.82
N LYS A 454 35.79 -1.42 -15.88
CA LYS A 454 36.10 -1.36 -14.43
C LYS A 454 37.44 -2.01 -14.10
N LEU A 455 37.67 -3.23 -14.58
CA LEU A 455 38.94 -3.95 -14.38
C LEU A 455 40.14 -3.14 -14.91
N LYS A 456 40.00 -2.54 -16.09
CA LYS A 456 41.04 -1.68 -16.68
C LYS A 456 41.27 -0.43 -15.82
N TRP A 457 40.21 0.15 -15.26
CA TRP A 457 40.32 1.28 -14.34
C TRP A 457 41.03 0.90 -13.04
N ASP A 458 40.70 -0.25 -12.45
CA ASP A 458 41.34 -0.76 -11.24
C ASP A 458 42.83 -1.06 -11.45
N ILE A 459 43.19 -1.68 -12.58
CA ILE A 459 44.60 -1.92 -12.95
C ILE A 459 45.36 -0.59 -13.13
N SER A 460 44.72 0.40 -13.77
CA SER A 460 45.34 1.72 -13.96
C SER A 460 45.54 2.43 -12.61
N ARG A 461 44.57 2.32 -11.70
CA ARG A 461 44.65 2.89 -10.35
C ARG A 461 45.75 2.21 -9.53
N LEU A 462 45.89 0.90 -9.63
CA LEU A 462 46.97 0.14 -8.98
C LEU A 462 48.34 0.55 -9.54
N ASN A 463 48.51 0.65 -10.86
CA ASN A 463 49.78 1.07 -11.47
C ASN A 463 50.17 2.52 -11.11
N ILE A 464 49.21 3.41 -10.84
CA ILE A 464 49.47 4.77 -10.36
C ILE A 464 49.81 4.78 -8.85
N ALA A 465 49.31 3.83 -8.07
CA ALA A 465 49.63 3.71 -6.65
C ALA A 465 50.99 3.03 -6.37
N PHE A 466 51.58 2.36 -7.37
CA PHE A 466 52.87 1.65 -7.28
C PHE A 466 54.05 2.40 -7.93
N ASN A 467 53.82 3.56 -8.54
CA ASN A 467 54.85 4.53 -8.96
C ASN A 467 54.77 5.78 -8.09
#